data_AF-A0AA92K657-F1
#
_entry.id   AF-A0AA92K657-F1
#
_cell.length_a   1.000
_cell.length_b   1.000
_cell.length_c   1.000
_cell.angle_alpha   90.00
_cell.angle_beta   90.00
_cell.angle_gamma   90.00
#
_symmetry.space_group_name_H-M   'P 1'
#
loop_
_entity.id
_entity.type
_entity.pdbx_description
1 polymer ?
#
loop_
_entity_poly.entity_id
_entity_poly.type
_entity_poly.pdbx_seq_one_letter_code
_entity_poly.pdbx_strand_id
1 'polypeptide(L)'
;MHFFGSNRSRKSIAVAALVMASAFAHHANARTLGKVDVIGSYTGTELTPANAWTATWGNAWDECRAQHPGTRSVNMTWHQFGNPSPAGSNTRSVAATWECRDTK
;
A
#
# COMPACT_ATOMS: atom_id res chain seq x y z
N MET A 1 7.89 -71.09 8.18
CA MET A 1 8.43 -69.79 8.63
C MET A 1 7.77 -68.70 7.81
N HIS A 2 6.76 -68.02 8.37
CA HIS A 2 6.02 -66.96 7.69
C HIS A 2 6.69 -65.61 7.99
N PHE A 3 7.22 -64.94 6.97
CA PHE A 3 7.62 -63.53 7.06
C PHE A 3 6.57 -62.70 6.33
N PHE A 4 5.66 -62.09 7.09
CA PHE A 4 4.80 -61.02 6.60
C PHE A 4 5.59 -59.71 6.70
N GLY A 5 6.00 -59.19 5.54
CA GLY A 5 6.60 -57.86 5.41
C GLY A 5 5.55 -56.78 5.68
N SER A 6 5.77 -55.99 6.73
CA SER A 6 4.94 -54.86 7.11
C SER A 6 5.49 -53.54 6.55
N ASN A 7 4.55 -52.70 6.13
CA ASN A 7 4.61 -51.25 6.08
C ASN A 7 5.54 -50.54 5.08
N ARG A 8 4.97 -50.16 3.93
CA ARG A 8 5.21 -48.84 3.34
C ARG A 8 3.88 -48.24 2.87
N SER A 9 3.24 -47.50 3.76
CA SER A 9 2.24 -46.50 3.41
C SER A 9 2.93 -45.41 2.58
N ARG A 10 2.78 -45.45 1.26
CA ARG A 10 3.14 -44.35 0.36
C ARG A 10 1.87 -43.58 0.04
N LYS A 11 1.60 -42.53 0.80
CA LYS A 11 0.69 -41.46 0.38
C LYS A 11 1.54 -40.33 -0.17
N SER A 12 1.75 -40.34 -1.48
CA SER A 12 2.33 -39.20 -2.21
C SER A 12 1.31 -38.06 -2.18
N ILE A 13 1.53 -37.07 -1.33
CA ILE A 13 0.81 -35.80 -1.40
C ILE A 13 1.55 -34.95 -2.43
N ALA A 14 1.05 -34.95 -3.66
CA ALA A 14 1.45 -33.98 -4.67
C ALA A 14 0.80 -32.63 -4.28
N VAL A 15 1.57 -31.75 -3.62
CA VAL A 15 1.18 -30.35 -3.48
C VAL A 15 1.74 -29.62 -4.69
N ALA A 16 0.90 -29.47 -5.72
CA ALA A 16 1.12 -28.50 -6.77
C ALA A 16 0.88 -27.10 -6.17
N ALA A 17 1.95 -26.47 -5.66
CA ALA A 17 1.89 -25.07 -5.28
C ALA A 17 2.21 -24.23 -6.53
N LEU A 18 1.21 -23.47 -6.98
CA LEU A 18 1.30 -22.53 -8.09
C LEU A 18 2.52 -21.63 -7.98
N VAL A 19 3.31 -21.56 -9.05
CA VAL A 19 4.24 -20.45 -9.27
C VAL A 19 3.37 -19.20 -9.48
N MET A 20 3.15 -18.42 -8.41
CA MET A 20 2.72 -17.05 -8.58
C MET A 20 3.90 -16.29 -9.17
N ALA A 21 4.02 -16.32 -10.50
CA ALA A 21 4.72 -15.29 -11.21
C ALA A 21 3.91 -14.01 -10.93
N SER A 22 4.33 -13.25 -9.92
CA SER A 22 4.00 -11.85 -9.85
C SER A 22 4.65 -11.21 -11.07
N ALA A 23 3.97 -11.29 -12.21
CA ALA A 23 4.11 -10.30 -13.24
C ALA A 23 3.90 -8.99 -12.48
N PHE A 24 5.00 -8.27 -12.23
CA PHE A 24 4.93 -6.84 -12.11
C PHE A 24 4.14 -6.43 -13.36
N ALA A 25 2.85 -6.18 -13.14
CA ALA A 25 1.94 -5.65 -14.13
C ALA A 25 2.76 -4.62 -14.89
N HIS A 26 2.86 -4.76 -16.21
CA HIS A 26 3.58 -3.82 -17.06
C HIS A 26 3.24 -2.42 -16.58
N HIS A 27 4.14 -1.84 -15.77
CA HIS A 27 3.81 -0.63 -15.06
C HIS A 27 3.68 0.36 -16.20
N ALA A 28 2.46 0.84 -16.44
CA ALA A 28 2.26 2.06 -17.20
C ALA A 28 3.33 3.01 -16.65
N ASN A 29 4.35 3.32 -17.45
CA ASN A 29 5.55 4.01 -17.02
C ASN A 29 5.13 5.45 -16.74
N ALA A 30 4.47 5.63 -15.60
CA ALA A 30 3.91 6.91 -15.26
C ALA A 30 5.06 7.77 -14.77
N ARG A 31 5.35 8.78 -15.59
CA ARG A 31 6.42 9.73 -15.32
C ARG A 31 6.08 10.49 -14.05
N THR A 32 6.98 10.45 -13.07
CA THR A 32 6.90 11.32 -11.90
C THR A 32 7.20 12.76 -12.34
N LEU A 33 6.23 13.65 -12.13
CA LEU A 33 6.33 15.08 -12.41
C LEU A 33 6.96 15.84 -11.25
N GLY A 34 6.71 15.37 -10.03
CA GLY A 34 7.23 15.93 -8.79
C GLY A 34 6.68 15.21 -7.56
N LYS A 35 7.00 15.75 -6.38
CA LYS A 35 6.51 15.26 -5.09
C LYS A 35 5.91 16.42 -4.29
N VAL A 36 4.87 16.13 -3.53
CA VAL A 36 4.25 17.06 -2.59
C VAL A 36 4.15 16.41 -1.21
N ASP A 37 4.35 17.21 -0.19
CA ASP A 37 4.13 16.82 1.21
C ASP A 37 2.84 17.46 1.69
N VAL A 38 1.92 16.65 2.19
CA VAL A 38 0.61 17.11 2.67
C VAL A 38 0.34 16.62 4.09
N ILE A 39 -0.50 17.39 4.78
CA ILE A 39 -1.01 17.02 6.10
C ILE A 39 -2.52 16.81 5.98
N GLY A 40 -2.99 15.70 6.54
CA GLY A 40 -4.40 15.36 6.70
C GLY A 40 -4.75 15.14 8.17
N SER A 41 -6.02 14.86 8.42
CA SER A 41 -6.53 14.50 9.75
C SER A 41 -7.25 13.16 9.66
N TYR A 42 -6.98 12.29 10.62
CA TYR A 42 -7.60 10.97 10.73
C TYR A 42 -8.16 10.78 12.13
N THR A 43 -9.40 10.28 12.22
CA THR A 43 -10.02 9.91 13.49
C THR A 43 -10.26 8.41 13.50
N GLY A 44 -9.48 7.70 14.31
CA GLY A 44 -9.55 6.25 14.46
C GLY A 44 -8.33 5.69 15.18
N THR A 45 -8.42 4.42 15.55
CA THR A 45 -7.34 3.72 16.30
C THR A 45 -6.37 3.00 15.38
N GLU A 46 -6.82 2.61 14.18
CA GLU A 46 -6.02 1.84 13.23
C GLU A 46 -5.09 2.72 12.40
N LEU A 47 -3.78 2.57 12.61
CA LEU A 47 -2.74 3.34 11.92
C LEU A 47 -2.23 2.57 10.70
N THR A 48 -3.09 2.45 9.68
CA THR A 48 -2.78 1.71 8.45
C THR A 48 -2.42 2.62 7.29
N PRO A 49 -1.67 2.13 6.28
CA PRO A 49 -1.42 2.89 5.06
C PRO A 49 -2.70 3.31 4.32
N ALA A 50 -3.76 2.48 4.35
CA ALA A 50 -5.04 2.79 3.72
C ALA A 50 -5.75 3.98 4.38
N ASN A 51 -5.68 4.07 5.72
CA ASN A 51 -6.23 5.19 6.47
C ASN A 51 -5.42 6.46 6.23
N ALA A 52 -4.08 6.36 6.14
CA ALA A 52 -3.23 7.49 5.78
C ALA A 52 -3.52 7.99 4.35
N TRP A 53 -3.69 7.05 3.41
CA TRP A 53 -4.08 7.35 2.04
C TRP A 53 -5.41 8.12 2.02
N THR A 54 -6.45 7.60 2.67
CA THR A 54 -7.78 8.22 2.71
C THR A 54 -7.74 9.62 3.34
N ALA A 55 -6.95 9.80 4.40
CA ALA A 55 -6.84 11.07 5.11
C ALA A 55 -6.08 12.16 4.32
N THR A 56 -5.25 11.78 3.35
CA THR A 56 -4.33 12.72 2.67
C THR A 56 -4.50 12.79 1.15
N TRP A 57 -5.22 11.85 0.52
CA TRP A 57 -5.33 11.74 -0.94
C TRP A 57 -5.91 13.00 -1.58
N GLY A 58 -6.99 13.57 -1.03
CA GLY A 58 -7.62 14.77 -1.58
C GLY A 58 -6.66 15.97 -1.61
N ASN A 59 -6.01 16.23 -0.48
CA ASN A 59 -5.00 17.30 -0.36
C ASN A 59 -3.84 17.07 -1.32
N ALA A 60 -3.35 15.83 -1.45
CA ALA A 60 -2.29 15.50 -2.38
C ALA A 60 -2.70 15.69 -3.84
N TRP A 61 -3.93 15.30 -4.21
CA TRP A 61 -4.46 15.48 -5.55
C TRP A 61 -4.52 16.96 -5.93
N ASP A 62 -5.11 17.78 -5.05
CA ASP A 62 -5.28 19.21 -5.29
C ASP A 62 -3.93 19.92 -5.39
N GLU A 63 -3.00 19.63 -4.46
CA GLU A 63 -1.65 20.23 -4.47
C GLU A 63 -0.85 19.79 -5.69
N CYS A 64 -0.89 18.50 -6.06
CA CYS A 64 -0.25 18.01 -7.26
C CYS A 64 -0.81 18.67 -8.53
N ARG A 65 -2.13 18.91 -8.60
CA ARG A 65 -2.76 19.56 -9.76
C ARG A 65 -2.45 21.06 -9.82
N ALA A 66 -2.28 21.70 -8.66
CA ALA A 66 -1.87 23.10 -8.56
C ALA A 66 -0.41 23.30 -9.01
N GLN A 67 0.52 22.48 -8.52
CA GLN A 67 1.95 22.61 -8.86
C GLN A 67 2.33 21.94 -10.19
N HIS A 68 1.65 20.85 -10.54
CA HIS A 68 1.91 20.05 -11.74
C HIS A 68 0.59 19.81 -12.51
N PRO A 69 0.16 20.76 -13.38
CA PRO A 69 -1.12 20.66 -14.11
C PRO A 69 -1.25 19.42 -15.01
N GLY A 70 -0.15 18.77 -15.37
CA GLY A 70 -0.10 17.51 -16.10
C GLY A 70 -0.39 16.27 -15.26
N THR A 71 -0.63 16.41 -13.96
CA THR A 71 -0.92 15.28 -13.05
C THR A 71 -2.19 14.56 -13.49
N ARG A 72 -2.09 13.23 -13.64
CA ARG A 72 -3.18 12.31 -13.98
C ARG A 72 -3.43 11.25 -12.92
N SER A 73 -2.44 10.97 -12.08
CA SER A 73 -2.56 10.10 -10.92
C SER A 73 -1.60 10.57 -9.83
N VAL A 74 -1.87 10.14 -8.60
CA VAL A 74 -0.99 10.40 -7.45
C VAL A 74 -0.65 9.08 -6.77
N ASN A 75 0.56 8.98 -6.23
CA ASN A 75 1.04 7.77 -5.56
C ASN A 75 1.67 8.14 -4.21
N MET A 76 1.12 7.63 -3.11
CA MET A 76 1.67 7.87 -1.78
C MET A 76 2.94 7.05 -1.60
N THR A 77 4.08 7.73 -1.36
CA THR A 77 5.37 7.07 -1.17
C THR A 77 5.80 6.99 0.28
N TRP A 78 5.24 7.86 1.13
CA TRP A 78 5.56 7.89 2.55
C TRP A 78 4.37 8.43 3.35
N HIS A 79 4.22 7.96 4.59
CA HIS A 79 3.25 8.50 5.53
C HIS A 79 3.71 8.31 6.98
N GLN A 80 3.22 9.17 7.86
CA GLN A 80 3.40 9.07 9.31
C GLN A 80 2.19 9.64 10.04
N PHE A 81 1.71 8.90 11.03
CA PHE A 81 0.70 9.39 11.96
C PHE A 81 1.37 10.14 13.11
N GLY A 82 0.81 11.29 13.45
CA GLY A 82 1.18 12.05 14.64
C GLY A 82 0.62 11.44 15.92
N ASN A 83 0.96 12.10 17.03
CA ASN A 83 0.34 11.84 18.31
C ASN A 83 -1.13 12.29 18.29
N PRO A 84 -2.01 11.66 19.09
CA PRO A 84 -3.36 12.13 19.25
C PRO A 84 -3.40 13.57 19.75
N SER A 85 -4.29 14.36 19.17
CA SER A 85 -4.53 15.74 19.58
C SER A 85 -6.03 16.05 19.50
N PRO A 86 -6.69 16.36 20.63
CA PRO A 86 -6.14 16.46 22.00
C PRO A 86 -5.73 15.09 22.58
N ALA A 87 -4.94 15.11 23.65
CA ALA A 87 -4.49 13.90 24.34
C ALA A 87 -5.69 13.05 24.82
N GLY A 88 -5.64 11.74 24.56
CA GLY A 88 -6.74 10.82 24.84
C GLY A 88 -7.83 10.75 23.75
N SER A 89 -7.73 11.53 22.68
CA SER A 89 -8.59 11.39 21.51
C SER A 89 -8.09 10.28 20.56
N ASN A 90 -8.93 9.93 19.58
CA ASN A 90 -8.52 9.11 18.43
C ASN A 90 -8.17 9.97 17.21
N THR A 91 -8.11 11.29 17.35
CA THR A 91 -7.83 12.21 16.25
C THR A 91 -6.35 12.51 16.17
N ARG A 92 -5.76 12.31 15.00
CA ARG A 92 -4.34 12.45 14.74
C ARG A 92 -4.12 13.23 13.45
N SER A 93 -3.04 13.99 13.40
CA SER A 93 -2.51 14.46 12.12
C SER A 93 -1.87 13.29 11.36
N VAL A 94 -1.93 13.35 10.04
CA VAL A 94 -1.25 12.42 9.14
C VAL A 94 -0.39 13.24 8.19
N ALA A 95 0.92 13.07 8.24
CA ALA A 95 1.81 13.61 7.23
C ALA A 95 2.01 12.55 6.14
N ALA A 96 2.00 12.95 4.87
CA ALA A 96 2.26 12.03 3.77
C ALA A 96 2.96 12.71 2.60
N THR A 97 3.87 11.98 1.96
CA THR A 97 4.54 12.39 0.72
C THR A 97 3.92 11.65 -0.46
N TRP A 98 3.53 12.40 -1.48
CA TRP A 98 2.89 11.90 -2.68
C TRP A 98 3.68 12.27 -3.93
N GLU A 99 3.80 11.32 -4.85
CA GLU A 99 4.29 11.54 -6.19
C GLU A 99 3.15 11.96 -7.10
N CYS A 100 3.32 13.07 -7.80
CA CYS A 100 2.44 13.53 -8.86
C CYS A 100 2.87 12.85 -10.17
N ARG A 101 1.98 12.09 -10.81
CA ARG A 101 2.34 11.21 -11.93
C ARG A 101 1.51 11.50 -13.19
N ASP A 102 2.16 11.42 -14.34
CA ASP A 102 1.53 11.42 -15.67
C ASP A 102 1.44 9.96 -16.16
N THR A 103 0.31 9.31 -15.86
CA THR A 103 -0.07 8.00 -16.42
C THR A 103 -0.67 8.23 -17.81
N LYS A 104 0.17 8.17 -18.85
CA LYS A 104 -0.28 8.09 -20.25
C LYS A 104 -0.47 6.65 -20.67
#